data_AF-A0A9Q3Q2Q9-F1
#
_entry.id   AF-A0A9Q3Q2Q9-F1
#
_cell.length_a   1.000
_cell.length_b   1.000
_cell.length_c   1.000
_cell.angle_alpha   90.00
_cell.angle_beta   90.00
_cell.angle_gamma   90.00
#
_symmetry.space_group_name_H-M   'P 1'
#
loop_
_entity.id
_entity.type
_entity.pdbx_description
1 polymer ?
#
loop_
_entity_poly.entity_id
_entity_poly.type
_entity_poly.pdbx_seq_one_letter_code
_entity_poly.pdbx_strand_id
1 'polypeptide(L)'
;MECLSLVWGLEKPHYYVYGSVFEVITDCQGVKSILNIEMPNRHMLIWQISLQEYRGKMTIEHKAGNIHTNANGLSKWELTNTTDNTAYVLANAEPQITIEGINITYMGTDFFEEVRGSYKQDKNHHTGTSLLDKDFKDTALANSLDEICKKTYSNGKLPSFDGILYHRSIYTAVMVLCGRVLINKILPE
;
A
#
# COMPACT_ATOMS: atom_id res chain seq x y z
N MET A 1 6.13 -25.72 2.39
CA MET A 1 7.31 -24.83 2.28
C MET A 1 7.31 -24.14 0.93
N GLU A 2 7.07 -24.84 -0.18
CA GLU A 2 7.00 -24.26 -1.53
C GLU A 2 6.15 -22.98 -1.70
N CYS A 3 4.90 -22.96 -1.20
CA CYS A 3 4.07 -21.75 -1.30
C CYS A 3 4.62 -20.58 -0.49
N LEU A 4 5.26 -20.85 0.64
CA LEU A 4 5.90 -19.83 1.46
C LEU A 4 7.12 -19.25 0.73
N SER A 5 7.95 -20.11 0.13
CA SER A 5 9.10 -19.70 -0.67
C SER A 5 8.68 -18.84 -1.86
N LEU A 6 7.55 -19.16 -2.51
CA LEU A 6 6.98 -18.33 -3.57
C LEU A 6 6.57 -16.95 -3.04
N VAL A 7 5.74 -16.89 -1.99
CA VAL A 7 5.24 -15.63 -1.44
C VAL A 7 6.39 -14.75 -0.97
N TRP A 8 7.32 -15.30 -0.21
CA TRP A 8 8.50 -14.58 0.26
C TRP A 8 9.40 -14.12 -0.89
N GLY A 9 9.56 -14.96 -1.93
CA GLY A 9 10.34 -14.63 -3.12
C GLY A 9 9.73 -13.51 -3.96
N LEU A 10 8.41 -13.33 -3.93
CA LEU A 10 7.71 -12.23 -4.62
C LEU A 10 7.66 -10.94 -3.81
N GLU A 11 7.71 -11.03 -2.48
CA GLU A 11 7.75 -9.88 -1.59
C GLU A 11 9.00 -9.00 -1.85
N LYS A 12 10.15 -9.60 -2.11
CA LYS A 12 11.42 -8.86 -2.28
C LYS A 12 11.48 -8.01 -3.55
N PRO A 13 11.09 -8.49 -4.73
CA PRO A 13 11.03 -7.69 -5.94
C PRO A 13 9.67 -6.99 -6.13
N HIS A 14 8.78 -6.96 -5.12
CA HIS A 14 7.39 -6.48 -5.25
C HIS A 14 7.28 -5.17 -6.05
N TYR A 15 8.05 -4.14 -5.70
CA TYR A 15 8.02 -2.85 -6.38
C TYR A 15 8.39 -2.89 -7.87
N TYR A 16 9.16 -3.89 -8.31
CA TYR A 16 9.56 -4.07 -9.71
C TYR A 16 8.55 -4.90 -10.50
N VAL A 17 7.93 -5.89 -9.87
CA VAL A 17 6.97 -6.79 -10.51
C VAL A 17 5.54 -6.28 -10.43
N TYR A 18 5.26 -5.34 -9.53
CA TYR A 18 3.94 -4.75 -9.36
C TYR A 18 3.45 -4.12 -10.66
N GLY A 19 2.30 -4.60 -11.13
CA GLY A 19 1.70 -4.11 -12.37
C GLY A 19 2.33 -4.65 -13.67
N SER A 20 3.47 -5.35 -13.60
CA SER A 20 4.16 -5.97 -14.74
C SER A 20 3.65 -7.38 -15.02
N VAL A 21 3.81 -7.87 -16.26
CA VAL A 21 3.59 -9.28 -16.61
C VAL A 21 4.89 -10.03 -16.41
N PHE A 22 4.86 -11.13 -15.65
CA PHE A 22 6.05 -11.89 -15.31
C PHE A 22 5.75 -13.38 -15.14
N GLU A 23 6.82 -14.17 -15.14
CA GLU A 23 6.76 -15.62 -15.04
C GLU A 23 7.47 -16.08 -13.76
N VAL A 24 6.86 -17.05 -13.08
CA VAL A 24 7.42 -17.75 -11.92
C VAL A 24 7.73 -19.18 -12.33
N ILE A 25 9.00 -19.56 -12.19
CA ILE A 25 9.46 -20.92 -12.45
C ILE A 25 9.62 -21.65 -11.12
N THR A 26 8.96 -22.80 -10.95
CA THR A 26 9.03 -23.63 -9.75
C THR A 26 9.16 -25.10 -10.10
N ASP A 27 9.83 -25.90 -9.27
CA ASP A 27 9.82 -27.37 -9.39
C ASP A 27 8.64 -28.03 -8.65
N CYS A 28 7.77 -27.22 -8.03
CA CYS A 28 6.57 -27.70 -7.38
C CYS A 28 5.36 -27.64 -8.31
N GLN A 29 4.93 -28.80 -8.83
CA GLN A 29 3.74 -28.91 -9.67
C GLN A 29 2.46 -28.40 -8.99
N GLY A 30 2.34 -28.57 -7.66
CA GLY A 30 1.15 -28.17 -6.89
C GLY A 30 0.94 -26.65 -6.81
N VAL A 31 2.01 -25.86 -6.97
CA VAL A 31 1.93 -24.39 -6.95
C VAL A 31 1.31 -23.84 -8.23
N LYS A 32 1.41 -24.57 -9.35
CA LYS A 32 0.83 -24.16 -10.64
C LYS A 32 -0.68 -23.95 -10.59
N SER A 33 -1.38 -24.76 -9.79
CA SER A 33 -2.83 -24.68 -9.63
C SER A 33 -3.26 -23.81 -8.46
N ILE A 34 -2.34 -23.21 -7.69
CA ILE A 34 -2.66 -22.56 -6.41
C ILE A 34 -3.74 -21.48 -6.56
N LEU A 35 -3.70 -20.70 -7.65
CA LEU A 35 -4.67 -19.64 -7.94
C LEU A 35 -6.03 -20.16 -8.46
N ASN A 36 -6.13 -21.43 -8.83
CA ASN A 36 -7.31 -22.03 -9.46
C ASN A 36 -7.94 -23.14 -8.62
N ILE A 37 -7.54 -23.29 -7.35
CA ILE A 37 -8.14 -24.26 -6.42
C ILE A 37 -9.53 -23.75 -6.02
N GLU A 38 -10.57 -24.50 -6.36
CA GLU A 38 -11.97 -24.17 -6.04
C GLU A 38 -12.31 -24.29 -4.54
N MET A 39 -11.70 -25.27 -3.86
CA MET A 39 -11.89 -25.51 -2.43
C MET A 39 -10.55 -25.50 -1.68
N PRO A 40 -9.95 -24.31 -1.45
CA PRO A 40 -8.70 -24.20 -0.73
C PRO A 40 -8.89 -24.50 0.76
N ASN A 41 -7.96 -25.25 1.35
CA ASN A 41 -7.85 -25.31 2.80
C ASN A 41 -7.38 -23.94 3.36
N ARG A 42 -7.45 -23.74 4.69
CA ARG A 42 -7.08 -22.46 5.32
C ARG A 42 -5.72 -21.92 4.88
N HIS A 43 -4.69 -22.77 4.78
CA HIS A 43 -3.35 -22.32 4.38
C HIS A 43 -3.29 -21.97 2.89
N MET A 44 -3.94 -22.76 2.04
CA MET A 44 -4.03 -22.46 0.61
C MET A 44 -4.81 -21.17 0.34
N LEU A 45 -5.85 -20.89 1.13
CA LEU A 45 -6.61 -19.65 1.03
C LEU A 45 -5.74 -18.44 1.39
N ILE A 46 -4.94 -18.53 2.46
CA ILE A 46 -3.99 -17.46 2.83
C ILE A 46 -3.01 -17.21 1.67
N TRP A 47 -2.41 -18.25 1.11
CA TRP A 47 -1.50 -18.10 -0.02
C TRP A 47 -2.17 -17.58 -1.28
N GLN A 48 -3.41 -18.00 -1.56
CA GLN A 48 -4.19 -17.43 -2.64
C GLN A 48 -4.36 -15.93 -2.46
N ILE A 49 -4.80 -15.49 -1.28
CA ILE A 49 -4.99 -14.07 -0.96
C ILE A 49 -3.68 -13.29 -1.14
N SER A 50 -2.55 -13.79 -0.61
CA SER A 50 -1.23 -13.16 -0.78
C SER A 50 -0.82 -13.02 -2.25
N LEU A 51 -1.21 -13.97 -3.11
CA LEU A 51 -0.87 -13.97 -4.52
C LEU A 51 -1.92 -13.31 -5.42
N GLN A 52 -3.07 -12.89 -4.86
CA GLN A 52 -4.18 -12.34 -5.66
C GLN A 52 -3.79 -11.06 -6.40
N GLU A 53 -2.90 -10.25 -5.83
CA GLU A 53 -2.42 -9.01 -6.43
C GLU A 53 -1.74 -9.22 -7.80
N TYR A 54 -1.11 -10.38 -8.02
CA TYR A 54 -0.45 -10.72 -9.27
C TYR A 54 -1.35 -11.50 -10.24
N ARG A 55 -2.60 -11.77 -9.86
CA ARG A 55 -3.52 -12.58 -10.66
C ARG A 55 -3.73 -11.95 -12.04
N GLY A 56 -3.58 -12.75 -13.08
CA GLY A 56 -3.76 -12.33 -14.48
C GLY A 56 -2.53 -11.67 -15.11
N LYS A 57 -1.49 -11.37 -14.32
CA LYS A 57 -0.20 -10.88 -14.83
C LYS A 57 0.97 -11.83 -14.55
N MET A 58 0.82 -12.69 -13.54
CA MET A 58 1.77 -13.76 -13.22
C MET A 58 1.36 -15.08 -13.88
N THR A 59 2.30 -15.71 -14.57
CA THR A 59 2.21 -17.11 -15.02
C THR A 59 3.13 -17.99 -14.16
N ILE A 60 2.66 -19.19 -13.80
CA ILE A 60 3.46 -20.15 -13.02
C ILE A 60 3.79 -21.34 -13.92
N GLU A 61 5.08 -21.56 -14.17
CA GLU A 61 5.60 -22.66 -14.96
C GLU A 61 6.33 -23.68 -14.09
N HIS A 62 6.09 -24.96 -14.38
CA HIS A 62 6.76 -26.05 -13.69
C HIS A 62 8.02 -26.46 -14.46
N LYS A 63 9.16 -26.50 -13.76
CA LYS A 63 10.44 -26.96 -14.27
C LYS A 63 11.00 -28.05 -13.35
N ALA A 64 11.26 -29.23 -13.90
CA ALA A 64 11.70 -30.38 -13.10
C ALA A 64 12.97 -30.07 -12.26
N GLY A 65 13.02 -30.54 -11.01
CA GLY A 65 14.09 -30.21 -10.06
C GLY A 65 15.51 -30.52 -10.55
N ASN A 66 15.68 -31.52 -11.41
CA ASN A 66 16.98 -31.89 -12.01
C ASN A 66 17.54 -30.81 -12.94
N ILE A 67 16.68 -29.98 -13.54
CA ILE A 67 17.05 -28.86 -14.42
C ILE A 67 16.88 -27.50 -13.73
N HIS A 68 16.42 -27.48 -12.47
CA HIS A 68 16.20 -26.29 -11.66
C HIS A 68 17.36 -26.08 -10.65
N THR A 69 18.60 -26.29 -11.11
CA THR A 69 19.80 -26.37 -10.26
C THR A 69 20.17 -25.07 -9.56
N ASN A 70 19.83 -23.92 -10.13
CA ASN A 70 20.04 -22.60 -9.51
C ASN A 70 19.23 -22.44 -8.22
N ALA A 71 17.90 -22.64 -8.28
CA ALA A 71 17.04 -22.53 -7.11
C ALA A 71 17.28 -23.68 -6.11
N ASN A 72 17.45 -24.91 -6.62
CA ASN A 72 17.69 -26.10 -5.81
C ASN A 72 19.05 -26.07 -5.08
N GLY A 73 20.06 -25.41 -5.67
CA GLY A 73 21.34 -25.20 -5.00
C GLY A 73 21.21 -24.26 -3.80
N LEU A 74 20.49 -23.16 -3.96
CA LEU A 74 20.26 -22.18 -2.89
C LEU A 74 19.38 -22.74 -1.77
N SER A 75 18.38 -23.57 -2.08
CA SER A 75 17.51 -24.18 -1.05
C SER A 75 18.23 -25.25 -0.22
N LYS A 76 19.30 -25.86 -0.74
CA LYS A 76 20.09 -26.89 -0.04
C LYS A 76 21.26 -26.33 0.78
N TRP A 77 21.63 -25.07 0.55
CA TRP A 77 22.71 -24.40 1.26
C TRP A 77 22.17 -23.18 2.02
N GLU A 78 21.33 -23.46 3.00
CA GLU A 78 20.87 -22.43 3.92
C GLU A 78 22.05 -21.86 4.71
N LEU A 79 22.16 -20.53 4.71
CA LEU A 79 23.10 -19.83 5.57
C LEU A 79 22.59 -19.91 7.01
N THR A 80 23.50 -20.12 7.96
CA THR A 80 23.15 -20.10 9.38
C THR A 80 22.55 -18.74 9.74
N ASN A 81 21.45 -18.74 10.50
CA ASN A 81 20.78 -17.52 10.95
C ASN A 81 21.60 -16.83 12.06
N THR A 82 22.73 -16.24 11.67
CA THR A 82 23.70 -15.51 12.49
C THR A 82 23.75 -14.05 12.05
N THR A 83 24.24 -13.14 12.88
CA THR A 83 24.31 -11.70 12.58
C THR A 83 25.16 -11.36 11.36
N ASP A 84 26.03 -12.27 10.92
CA ASP A 84 26.85 -12.12 9.71
C ASP A 84 26.06 -12.42 8.42
N ASN A 85 24.90 -13.08 8.52
CA ASN A 85 24.00 -13.32 7.41
C ASN A 85 23.18 -12.05 7.13
N THR A 86 23.24 -11.51 5.91
CA THR A 86 22.45 -10.33 5.52
C THR A 86 20.94 -10.55 5.60
N ALA A 87 20.49 -11.81 5.55
CA ALA A 87 19.09 -12.20 5.73
C ALA A 87 18.78 -12.67 7.17
N TYR A 88 19.60 -12.29 8.15
CA TYR A 88 19.41 -12.61 9.56
C TYR A 88 18.04 -12.14 10.06
N VAL A 89 17.28 -13.05 10.67
CA VAL A 89 16.00 -12.76 11.32
C VAL A 89 16.13 -13.02 12.81
N LEU A 90 15.88 -11.99 13.64
CA LEU A 90 15.76 -12.16 15.09
C LEU A 90 14.56 -13.06 15.38
N ALA A 91 14.75 -14.09 16.21
CA ALA A 91 13.71 -15.08 16.50
C ALA A 91 12.40 -14.50 17.07
N ASN A 92 12.47 -13.29 17.65
CA ASN A 92 11.33 -12.54 18.19
C ASN A 92 11.20 -11.14 17.57
N ALA A 93 11.72 -10.91 16.36
CA ALA A 93 11.41 -9.67 15.66
C ALA A 93 9.90 -9.62 15.45
N GLU A 94 9.26 -8.57 15.96
CA GLU A 94 7.91 -8.25 15.53
C GLU A 94 7.94 -8.11 14.01
N PRO A 95 6.96 -8.68 13.29
CA PRO A 95 6.89 -8.51 11.84
C PRO A 95 6.93 -7.01 11.56
N GLN A 96 7.92 -6.56 10.79
CA GLN A 96 7.91 -5.21 10.26
C GLN A 96 6.72 -5.11 9.32
N ILE A 97 5.60 -4.63 9.84
CA ILE A 97 4.44 -4.27 9.04
C ILE A 97 4.85 -2.99 8.32
N THR A 98 5.32 -3.13 7.08
CA THR A 98 5.45 -1.97 6.20
C THR A 98 4.04 -1.45 5.97
N ILE A 99 3.71 -0.29 6.58
CA ILE A 99 2.43 0.37 6.33
C ILE A 99 2.50 0.93 4.90
N GLU A 100 2.11 0.11 3.92
CA GLU A 100 2.00 0.48 2.50
C GLU A 100 0.86 1.51 2.26
N GLY A 101 0.03 1.74 3.27
CA GLY A 101 -0.97 2.81 3.31
C GLY A 101 -1.93 2.68 4.50
N ILE A 102 -2.43 3.80 5.01
CA ILE A 102 -3.50 3.82 6.01
C ILE A 102 -4.83 3.65 5.26
N ASN A 103 -5.45 2.48 5.37
CA ASN A 103 -6.78 2.25 4.81
C ASN A 103 -7.86 2.75 5.78
N ILE A 104 -8.50 3.88 5.45
CA ILE A 104 -9.50 4.57 6.29
C ILE A 104 -10.92 4.13 5.89
N THR A 105 -11.16 2.84 5.69
CA THR A 105 -12.51 2.34 5.31
C THR A 105 -13.49 2.28 6.48
N TYR A 106 -13.01 2.39 7.73
CA TYR A 106 -13.83 2.17 8.94
C TYR A 106 -13.85 3.33 9.94
N MET A 107 -13.34 4.51 9.58
CA MET A 107 -13.52 5.66 10.47
C MET A 107 -14.95 6.18 10.39
N GLY A 108 -15.58 6.31 11.56
CA GLY A 108 -16.92 6.88 11.70
C GLY A 108 -16.98 8.34 11.26
N THR A 109 -18.19 8.84 11.08
CA THR A 109 -18.48 10.25 10.74
C THR A 109 -17.79 11.24 11.69
N ASP A 110 -17.62 10.83 12.96
CA ASP A 110 -17.02 11.65 14.02
C ASP A 110 -15.57 12.04 13.72
N PHE A 111 -14.78 11.16 13.08
CA PHE A 111 -13.40 11.51 12.68
C PHE A 111 -13.40 12.61 11.62
N PHE A 112 -14.28 12.50 10.62
CA PHE A 112 -14.38 13.49 9.56
C PHE A 112 -14.92 14.83 10.08
N GLU A 113 -15.84 14.82 11.05
CA GLU A 113 -16.32 16.05 11.68
C GLU A 113 -15.26 16.69 12.60
N GLU A 114 -14.45 15.91 13.31
CA GLU A 114 -13.33 16.43 14.11
C GLU A 114 -12.28 17.10 13.21
N VAL A 115 -11.91 16.44 12.10
CA VAL A 115 -11.01 16.96 11.08
C VAL A 115 -11.61 18.21 10.41
N ARG A 116 -12.91 18.21 10.08
CA ARG A 116 -13.58 19.40 9.54
C ARG A 116 -13.63 20.54 10.57
N GLY A 117 -13.83 20.21 11.84
CA GLY A 117 -13.84 21.13 12.96
C GLY A 117 -12.52 21.87 13.14
N SER A 118 -11.38 21.18 12.95
CA SER A 118 -10.06 21.79 13.08
C SER A 118 -9.81 22.89 12.03
N TYR A 119 -10.38 22.75 10.83
CA TYR A 119 -10.25 23.74 9.74
C TYR A 119 -10.92 25.09 10.01
N LYS A 120 -11.79 25.20 11.03
CA LYS A 120 -12.45 26.48 11.37
C LYS A 120 -11.49 27.52 11.96
N GLN A 121 -10.29 27.12 12.36
CA GLN A 121 -9.29 28.00 12.96
C GLN A 121 -8.56 28.86 11.92
N ASP A 122 -8.46 28.39 10.67
CA ASP A 122 -7.77 29.08 9.59
C ASP A 122 -8.77 29.56 8.51
N LYS A 123 -8.68 30.85 8.15
CA LYS A 123 -9.59 31.51 7.21
C LYS A 123 -9.60 30.83 5.82
N ASN A 124 -8.43 30.44 5.30
CA ASN A 124 -8.33 29.84 3.96
C ASN A 124 -8.87 28.41 3.97
N HIS A 125 -8.63 27.66 5.04
CA HIS A 125 -9.14 26.30 5.20
C HIS A 125 -10.66 26.28 5.38
N HIS A 126 -11.21 27.18 6.19
CA HIS A 126 -12.65 27.36 6.31
C HIS A 126 -13.30 27.72 4.96
N THR A 127 -12.72 28.69 4.25
CA THR A 127 -13.17 29.08 2.90
C THR A 127 -13.09 27.90 1.92
N GLY A 128 -12.02 27.10 1.97
CA GLY A 128 -11.84 25.90 1.17
C GLY A 128 -12.90 24.82 1.45
N THR A 129 -13.23 24.57 2.73
CA THR A 129 -14.32 23.64 3.09
C THR A 129 -15.69 24.12 2.61
N SER A 130 -15.99 25.42 2.75
CA SER A 130 -17.25 25.99 2.25
C SER A 130 -17.35 26.01 0.73
N LEU A 131 -16.23 26.13 0.03
CA LEU A 131 -16.17 25.98 -1.43
C LEU A 131 -16.44 24.53 -1.85
N LEU A 132 -15.86 23.55 -1.14
CA LEU A 132 -16.12 22.12 -1.36
C LEU A 132 -17.59 21.78 -1.19
N ASP A 133 -18.24 22.24 -0.11
CA ASP A 133 -19.66 22.01 0.14
C ASP A 133 -20.57 22.62 -0.95
N LYS A 134 -20.08 23.63 -1.67
CA LYS A 134 -20.78 24.29 -2.78
C LYS A 134 -20.27 23.85 -4.17
N ASP A 135 -19.59 22.70 -4.27
CA ASP A 135 -19.00 22.18 -5.52
C ASP A 135 -18.10 23.18 -6.27
N PHE A 136 -17.40 24.06 -5.55
CA PHE A 136 -16.54 25.11 -6.11
C PHE A 136 -17.24 26.13 -7.03
N LYS A 137 -18.58 26.23 -6.96
CA LYS A 137 -19.37 27.13 -7.82
C LYS A 137 -19.36 28.60 -7.36
N ASP A 138 -18.91 28.86 -6.13
CA ASP A 138 -18.94 30.19 -5.51
C ASP A 138 -17.66 30.99 -5.79
N THR A 139 -17.70 31.80 -6.85
CA THR A 139 -16.57 32.64 -7.28
C THR A 139 -16.24 33.78 -6.33
N ALA A 140 -17.19 34.21 -5.49
CA ALA A 140 -16.94 35.26 -4.50
C ALA A 140 -16.07 34.72 -3.35
N LEU A 141 -16.37 33.51 -2.86
CA LEU A 141 -15.56 32.81 -1.85
C LEU A 141 -14.18 32.42 -2.37
N ALA A 142 -14.07 32.02 -3.64
CA ALA A 142 -12.76 31.75 -4.24
C ALA A 142 -11.86 33.00 -4.29
N ASN A 143 -12.46 34.18 -4.42
CA ASN A 143 -11.74 35.45 -4.47
C ASN A 143 -11.30 35.96 -3.09
N SER A 144 -11.86 35.42 -2.00
CA SER A 144 -11.47 35.77 -0.62
C SER A 144 -10.29 34.96 -0.08
N LEU A 145 -9.81 33.97 -0.85
CA LEU A 145 -8.59 33.23 -0.59
C LEU A 145 -7.37 34.12 -0.71
N ASP A 146 -6.36 33.85 0.11
CA ASP A 146 -5.08 34.54 0.02
C ASP A 146 -4.36 34.24 -1.31
N GLU A 147 -3.49 35.15 -1.75
CA GLU A 147 -2.79 35.13 -3.05
C GLU A 147 -2.21 33.75 -3.43
N ILE A 148 -1.59 33.07 -2.47
CA ILE A 148 -0.96 31.76 -2.66
C ILE A 148 -2.03 30.68 -2.92
N CYS A 149 -3.08 30.63 -2.09
CA CYS A 149 -4.17 29.68 -2.22
C CYS A 149 -4.99 29.93 -3.49
N LYS A 150 -5.20 31.20 -3.85
CA LYS A 150 -5.90 31.63 -5.06
C LYS A 150 -5.16 31.19 -6.33
N LYS A 151 -3.85 31.39 -6.39
CA LYS A 151 -3.00 30.92 -7.50
C LYS A 151 -3.10 29.40 -7.67
N THR A 152 -3.15 28.68 -6.56
CA THR A 152 -3.18 27.21 -6.58
C THR A 152 -4.57 26.71 -6.99
N TYR A 153 -5.64 27.32 -6.45
CA TYR A 153 -7.03 27.11 -6.87
C TYR A 153 -7.23 27.30 -8.37
N SER A 154 -6.75 28.41 -8.93
CA SER A 154 -6.85 28.68 -10.38
C SER A 154 -6.12 27.64 -11.23
N ASN A 155 -5.12 26.95 -10.68
CA ASN A 155 -4.40 25.87 -11.34
C ASN A 155 -5.07 24.49 -11.15
N GLY A 156 -6.27 24.43 -10.55
CA GLY A 156 -7.00 23.18 -10.27
C GLY A 156 -6.37 22.32 -9.19
N LYS A 157 -5.46 22.89 -8.39
CA LYS A 157 -4.72 22.20 -7.33
C LYS A 157 -5.04 22.91 -6.03
N LEU A 158 -5.82 22.36 -5.11
CA LEU A 158 -5.96 22.97 -3.78
C LEU A 158 -5.44 22.01 -2.71
N PRO A 159 -4.15 22.08 -2.35
CA PRO A 159 -3.55 21.22 -1.34
C PRO A 159 -3.07 22.05 -0.15
N SER A 160 -3.93 22.24 0.85
CA SER A 160 -3.46 22.32 2.23
C SER A 160 -4.64 22.05 3.14
N PHE A 161 -4.59 20.90 3.80
CA PHE A 161 -5.44 20.57 4.91
C PHE A 161 -4.53 20.17 6.05
N ASP A 162 -4.04 21.15 6.81
CA ASP A 162 -3.45 20.98 8.14
C ASP A 162 -2.61 19.69 8.35
N GLY A 163 -1.55 19.54 7.56
CA GLY A 163 -0.68 18.37 7.64
C GLY A 163 -1.25 17.11 6.98
N ILE A 164 -2.15 17.24 6.02
CA ILE A 164 -2.63 16.17 5.16
C ILE A 164 -2.73 16.65 3.71
N LEU A 165 -2.08 15.92 2.81
CA LEU A 165 -2.09 16.15 1.37
C LEU A 165 -2.97 15.09 0.70
N TYR A 166 -4.10 15.51 0.16
CA TYR A 166 -5.06 14.66 -0.52
C TYR A 166 -4.93 14.80 -2.04
N HIS A 167 -4.77 13.67 -2.74
CA HIS A 167 -4.74 13.59 -4.19
C HIS A 167 -5.73 12.52 -4.66
N ARG A 168 -6.68 12.91 -5.50
CA ARG A 168 -7.67 12.00 -6.07
C ARG A 168 -7.53 11.92 -7.59
N SER A 169 -7.46 10.70 -8.10
CA SER A 169 -7.58 10.33 -9.52
C SER A 169 -8.89 9.55 -9.75
N ILE A 170 -9.18 9.21 -11.00
CA ILE A 170 -10.39 8.45 -11.41
C ILE A 170 -10.45 7.08 -10.72
N TYR A 171 -9.28 6.45 -10.51
CA TYR A 171 -9.18 5.08 -9.98
C TYR A 171 -8.55 4.99 -8.59
N THR A 172 -8.03 6.10 -8.05
CA THR A 172 -7.31 6.09 -6.76
C THR A 172 -7.54 7.37 -5.96
N ALA A 173 -7.49 7.24 -4.64
CA ALA A 173 -7.44 8.36 -3.71
C ALA A 173 -6.27 8.13 -2.75
N VAL A 174 -5.36 9.10 -2.69
CA VAL A 174 -4.16 9.06 -1.85
C VAL A 174 -4.26 10.20 -0.85
N MET A 175 -4.08 9.88 0.42
CA MET A 175 -4.06 10.85 1.51
C MET A 175 -2.73 10.68 2.26
N VAL A 176 -1.90 11.72 2.24
CA VAL A 176 -0.54 11.72 2.81
C VAL A 176 -0.54 12.57 4.06
N LEU A 177 -0.26 11.98 5.22
CA LEU A 177 -0.05 12.72 6.46
C LEU A 177 1.32 13.43 6.40
N CYS A 178 1.30 14.75 6.38
CA CYS A 178 2.48 15.62 6.41
C CYS A 178 2.72 16.28 7.78
N GLY A 179 1.74 16.26 8.70
CA GLY A 179 1.81 16.94 9.99
C GLY A 179 2.38 16.06 11.11
N ARG A 180 3.50 16.47 11.72
CA ARG A 180 4.20 15.68 12.76
C ARG A 180 3.38 15.44 14.04
N VAL A 181 2.59 16.42 14.45
CA VAL A 181 1.68 16.29 15.61
C VAL A 181 0.59 15.26 15.35
N LEU A 182 0.05 15.26 14.12
CA LEU A 182 -1.00 14.33 13.71
C LEU A 182 -0.45 12.91 13.52
N ILE A 183 0.75 12.79 12.94
CA ILE A 183 1.48 11.52 12.84
C ILE A 183 1.66 10.91 14.24
N ASN A 184 2.17 11.67 15.21
CA ASN A 184 2.41 11.15 16.56
C ASN A 184 1.11 10.81 17.33
N LYS A 185 -0.02 11.41 16.95
CA LYS A 185 -1.33 11.12 17.55
C LYS A 185 -1.97 9.85 16.96
N ILE A 186 -1.76 9.59 15.66
CA ILE A 186 -2.32 8.44 14.94
C ILE A 186 -1.41 7.22 15.01
N LEU A 187 -0.10 7.44 14.99
CA LEU A 187 0.97 6.45 15.11
C LEU A 187 1.79 6.78 16.38
N PRO A 188 1.28 6.48 17.57
CA PRO A 188 2.12 6.49 18.76
C PRO A 188 3.19 5.40 18.62
N GLU A 189 4.45 5.74 18.91
CA GLU A 189 5.53 4.76 19.08
C GLU A 189 5.18 3.72 20.16
#